data_AF-A0A8T6UTX2-F1
#
_entry.id   AF-A0A8T6UTX2-F1
#
_cell.length_a   1.000
_cell.length_b   1.000
_cell.length_c   1.000
_cell.angle_alpha   90.00
_cell.angle_beta   90.00
_cell.angle_gamma   90.00
#
_symmetry.space_group_name_H-M   'P 1'
#
loop_
_entity.id
_entity.type
_entity.pdbx_description
1 polymer ?
#
loop_
_entity_poly.entity_id
_entity_poly.type
_entity_poly.pdbx_seq_one_letter_code
_entity_poly.pdbx_strand_id
1 'polypeptide(L)' 'AVDELRADGKRVGLVKIRSFMPFPSEDFQKIAENVGAIGVIDRSVCPGKGGPSFNMLRSSIFDVENRPKTLQFHA' A
#
# COMPACT_ATOMS: atom_id res chain seq x y z
N ALA A 1 -12.55 -6.23 -11.46
CA ALA A 1 -11.66 -6.74 -10.38
C ALA A 1 -12.08 -6.27 -8.99
N VAL A 2 -11.77 -5.04 -8.54
CA VAL A 2 -12.10 -4.60 -7.16
C VAL A 2 -13.60 -4.61 -6.91
N ASP A 3 -14.39 -4.10 -7.86
CA ASP A 3 -15.85 -4.01 -7.72
C ASP A 3 -16.50 -5.41 -7.68
N GLU A 4 -16.03 -6.34 -8.51
CA GLU A 4 -16.47 -7.74 -8.51
C GLU A 4 -16.13 -8.42 -7.17
N LEU A 5 -14.90 -8.27 -6.68
CA LEU A 5 -14.50 -8.85 -5.40
C LEU A 5 -15.29 -8.27 -4.23
N ARG A 6 -15.67 -6.98 -4.31
CA ARG A 6 -16.57 -6.35 -3.33
C ARG A 6 -17.98 -6.90 -3.43
N ALA A 7 -18.50 -7.13 -4.63
CA ALA A 7 -19.80 -7.78 -4.85
C ALA A 7 -19.82 -9.21 -4.27
N ASP A 8 -18.70 -9.92 -4.34
CA ASP A 8 -18.51 -11.24 -3.70
C ASP A 8 -18.27 -11.17 -2.17
N GLY A 9 -18.45 -9.99 -1.55
CA GLY A 9 -18.34 -9.78 -0.11
C GLY A 9 -16.90 -9.71 0.41
N LYS A 10 -15.88 -9.64 -0.46
CA LYS A 10 -14.49 -9.49 -0.03
C LYS A 10 -14.20 -8.04 0.36
N ARG A 11 -13.63 -7.84 1.55
CA ARG A 11 -13.15 -6.54 2.04
C ARG A 11 -11.83 -6.16 1.37
N VAL A 12 -11.91 -5.71 0.12
CA VAL A 12 -10.77 -5.24 -0.67
C VAL A 12 -10.95 -3.79 -1.11
N GLY A 13 -9.84 -3.13 -1.44
CA GLY A 13 -9.82 -1.76 -1.94
C GLY A 13 -8.61 -1.52 -2.83
N LEU A 14 -8.62 -0.40 -3.55
CA LEU A 14 -7.52 0.04 -4.40
C LEU A 14 -7.22 1.51 -4.11
N VAL A 15 -5.95 1.80 -3.88
CA VAL A 15 -5.43 3.17 -3.73
C VAL A 15 -4.62 3.51 -4.97
N LYS A 16 -4.96 4.62 -5.62
CA LYS A 16 -4.22 5.15 -6.75
C LYS A 16 -3.49 6.43 -6.33
N ILE A 17 -2.18 6.36 -6.21
CA ILE A 17 -1.34 7.53 -5.90
C ILE A 17 -1.38 8.46 -7.11
N ARG A 18 -1.95 9.66 -6.95
CA ARG A 18 -2.03 10.68 -8.01
C ARG A 18 -0.94 11.73 -7.89
N SER A 19 -0.56 12.08 -6.66
CA SER A 19 0.61 12.87 -6.34
C SER A 19 1.53 12.05 -5.45
N PHE A 20 2.78 11.90 -5.85
CA PHE A 20 3.79 11.20 -5.05
C PHE A 20 4.55 12.17 -4.12
N MET A 21 4.59 13.45 -4.47
CA MET A 21 5.31 14.48 -3.73
C MET A 21 4.41 15.71 -3.49
N PRO A 22 4.16 16.09 -2.23
CA PRO A 22 4.52 15.35 -1.01
C PRO A 22 3.87 13.96 -0.95
N PHE A 23 4.53 12.99 -0.32
CA PHE A 23 3.99 11.63 -0.19
C PHE A 23 2.88 11.61 0.87
N PRO A 24 1.71 11.00 0.60
CA PRO A 24 0.55 11.06 1.50
C PRO A 24 0.66 10.08 2.67
N SER A 25 1.65 10.29 3.55
CA SER A 25 1.94 9.40 4.68
C SER A 25 0.77 9.24 5.65
N GLU A 26 0.09 10.34 6.01
CA GLU A 26 -1.02 10.32 6.96
C GLU A 26 -2.20 9.49 6.47
N ASP A 27 -2.50 9.56 5.17
CA ASP A 27 -3.58 8.76 4.56
C ASP A 27 -3.24 7.28 4.63
N PHE A 28 -1.99 6.90 4.37
CA PHE A 28 -1.56 5.52 4.48
C PHE A 28 -1.54 5.00 5.92
N GLN A 29 -1.22 5.84 6.90
CA GLN A 29 -1.32 5.46 8.32
C GLN A 29 -2.78 5.16 8.70
N LYS A 30 -3.72 6.03 8.34
CA LYS A 30 -5.17 5.82 8.57
C LYS A 30 -5.68 4.55 7.88
N ILE A 31 -5.24 4.29 6.66
CA ILE A 31 -5.61 3.05 5.94
C ILE A 31 -5.03 1.83 6.64
N ALA A 32 -3.77 1.90 7.09
CA ALA A 32 -3.06 0.79 7.71
C ALA A 32 -3.73 0.29 9.00
N GLU A 33 -4.35 1.18 9.78
CA GLU A 33 -5.12 0.82 10.97
C GLU A 33 -6.35 -0.06 10.68
N ASN A 34 -6.87 -0.01 9.45
CA ASN A 34 -8.15 -0.62 9.08
C ASN A 34 -8.03 -1.87 8.20
N VAL A 35 -6.81 -2.28 7.85
CA VAL A 35 -6.56 -3.39 6.91
C VAL A 35 -5.57 -4.39 7.49
N GLY A 36 -5.71 -5.67 7.14
CA GLY A 36 -4.75 -6.70 7.55
C GLY A 36 -3.53 -6.81 6.63
N ALA A 37 -3.62 -6.30 5.39
CA ALA A 37 -2.56 -6.37 4.40
C ALA A 37 -2.65 -5.24 3.37
N ILE A 38 -1.50 -4.82 2.85
CA ILE A 38 -1.37 -3.87 1.74
C ILE A 38 -0.40 -4.46 0.71
N GLY A 39 -0.87 -4.60 -0.53
CA GLY A 39 -0.03 -4.94 -1.67
C GLY A 39 0.33 -3.69 -2.47
N VAL A 40 1.62 -3.50 -2.76
CA VAL A 40 2.10 -2.37 -3.57
C VAL A 40 2.65 -2.89 -4.88
N ILE A 41 2.21 -2.28 -5.99
CA ILE A 41 2.69 -2.59 -7.33
C ILE A 41 3.51 -1.39 -7.81
N ASP A 42 4.83 -1.57 -7.88
CA ASP A 42 5.74 -0.55 -8.42
C ASP A 42 6.18 -0.92 -9.84
N ARG A 43 6.15 0.05 -10.75
CA ARG A 43 6.71 -0.10 -12.11
C ARG A 43 8.24 0.03 -12.16
N SER A 44 8.85 0.51 -11.09
CA SER A 44 10.30 0.68 -10.97
C SER A 44 10.79 -0.07 -9.75
N VAL A 45 11.90 -0.79 -9.90
CA VAL A 45 12.50 -1.58 -8.82
C VAL A 45 14.00 -1.34 -8.75
N CYS A 46 14.49 -1.10 -7.54
CA CYS A 46 15.90 -1.19 -7.23
C CYS A 46 16.20 -2.60 -6.70
N PRO A 47 17.05 -3.39 -7.37
CA PRO A 47 17.41 -4.72 -6.91
C PRO A 47 17.91 -4.71 -5.46
N GLY A 48 17.36 -5.61 -4.64
CA GLY A 48 17.71 -5.71 -3.21
C GLY A 48 17.08 -4.65 -2.28
N LYS A 49 16.43 -3.61 -2.82
CA LYS A 49 15.75 -2.56 -2.03
C LYS A 49 14.25 -2.49 -2.26
N GLY A 50 13.76 -2.94 -3.41
CA GLY A 50 12.36 -2.78 -3.79
C GLY A 50 12.09 -1.46 -4.52
N GLY A 51 10.84 -1.03 -4.51
CA GLY A 51 10.29 0.01 -5.37
C GLY A 51 10.02 1.27 -4.58
N PRO A 52 9.93 2.43 -5.25
CA PRO A 52 9.84 3.72 -4.57
C PRO A 52 8.56 3.83 -3.74
N SER A 53 7.41 3.39 -4.25
CA SER A 53 6.13 3.50 -3.53
C SER A 53 6.07 2.54 -2.37
N PHE A 54 6.59 1.32 -2.54
CA PHE A 54 6.65 0.33 -1.47
C PHE A 54 7.50 0.82 -0.30
N ASN A 55 8.67 1.38 -0.58
CA ASN A 55 9.58 1.89 0.45
C ASN A 55 9.00 3.10 1.18
N MET A 56 8.38 4.04 0.46
CA MET A 56 7.70 5.17 1.08
C MET A 56 6.54 4.72 1.98
N LEU A 57 5.67 3.83 1.49
CA LEU A 57 4.58 3.25 2.29
C LEU A 57 5.13 2.60 3.56
N ARG A 58 6.14 1.72 3.43
CA ARG A 58 6.70 0.98 4.57
C ARG A 58 7.28 1.93 5.62
N SER A 59 7.91 3.02 5.18
CA SER A 59 8.39 4.07 6.07
C SER A 59 7.23 4.82 6.75
N SER A 60 6.18 5.18 6.01
CA SER A 60 5.04 5.93 6.55
C SER A 60 4.30 5.15 7.65
N ILE A 61 4.19 3.82 7.50
CA ILE A 61 3.46 2.98 8.46
C ILE A 61 4.38 2.29 9.47
N PHE A 62 5.66 2.68 9.55
CA PHE A 62 6.65 1.96 10.34
C PHE A 62 6.27 1.87 11.82
N ASP A 63 5.80 2.99 12.38
CA ASP A 63 5.44 3.17 13.79
C ASP A 63 3.95 2.90 14.10
N VAL A 64 3.16 2.44 13.11
CA VAL A 64 1.76 2.05 13.35
C VAL A 64 1.75 0.76 14.20
N GLU A 65 1.09 0.80 15.35
CA GLU A 65 1.10 -0.30 16.34
C GLU A 65 0.66 -1.64 15.74
N ASN A 66 -0.49 -1.66 15.07
CA ASN A 66 -1.02 -2.84 14.38
C ASN A 66 -0.67 -2.81 12.89
N ARG A 67 0.63 -2.76 12.57
CA ARG A 67 1.10 -2.63 11.20
C ARG A 67 0.64 -3.81 10.31
N PRO A 68 -0.03 -3.55 9.17
CA PRO A 68 -0.48 -4.60 8.26
C PRO A 68 0.69 -5.31 7.58
N LYS A 69 0.43 -6.53 7.09
CA LYS A 69 1.37 -7.22 6.20
C LYS A 69 1.56 -6.40 4.92
N THR A 70 2.78 -5.99 4.63
CA THR A 70 3.12 -5.27 3.40
C THR A 70 3.77 -6.22 2.41
N LEU A 71 3.21 -6.30 1.21
CA LEU A 71 3.68 -7.15 0.13
C LEU A 71 4.07 -6.28 -1.07
N GLN A 72 5.15 -6.68 -1.72
CA GLN A 72 5.66 -5.99 -2.89
C GLN A 72 5.42 -6.82 -4.15
N PHE A 73 4.98 -6.14 -5.19
CA PHE A 73 4.83 -6.65 -6.54
C PHE A 73 5.42 -5.67 -7.54
N HIS A 74 5.76 -6.18 -8.72
CA HIS A 74 6.32 -5.41 -9.81
C HIS A 74 5.49 -5.64 -11.08
N ALA A 75 5.30 -4.57 -11.85
CA ALA A 75 4.59 -4.59 -13.13
C ALA A 75 5.50 -4.09 -14.25
#